data_AF-A0A3D2ST81-F1
#
_entry.id   AF-A0A3D2ST81-F1
#
_cell.length_a   1.000
_cell.length_b   1.000
_cell.length_c   1.000
_cell.angle_alpha   90.00
_cell.angle_beta   90.00
_cell.angle_gamma   90.00
#
_symmetry.space_group_name_H-M   'P 1'
#
loop_
_entity.id
_entity.type
_entity.pdbx_description
1 polymer ?
#
loop_
_entity_poly.entity_id
_entity_poly.type
_entity_poly.pdbx_seq_one_letter_code
_entity_poly.pdbx_strand_id
1 'polypeptide(L)'
;MTENTQNQPALWKDLLPHKEAGQHKYDHGHALIYGAPALTGATNLAASACARVGTGLVTVLSPQETKGIYRCVMPPHILVRDQGDENDPRITAKLYGPGGITKTPDYSDQTTPHILDADALQNLPSKLSPNF
;
A
#
# COMPACT_ATOMS: atom_id res chain seq x y z
N MET A 1 25.85 -21.59 1.07
CA MET A 1 26.23 -20.50 0.15
C MET A 1 24.96 -20.04 -0.51
N THR A 2 24.42 -18.88 -0.15
CA THR A 2 23.31 -18.28 -0.88
C THR A 2 23.86 -17.76 -2.20
N GLU A 3 23.48 -18.39 -3.31
CA GLU A 3 23.76 -17.82 -4.62
C GLU A 3 23.11 -16.43 -4.67
N ASN A 4 23.95 -15.41 -4.86
CA ASN A 4 23.51 -14.04 -4.95
C ASN A 4 22.85 -13.85 -6.33
N THR A 5 21.58 -14.23 -6.43
CA THR A 5 20.81 -14.12 -7.66
C THR A 5 20.58 -12.65 -7.98
N GLN A 6 21.09 -12.20 -9.12
CA GLN A 6 20.87 -10.83 -9.59
C GLN A 6 19.39 -10.66 -9.94
N ASN A 7 18.77 -9.56 -9.51
CA ASN A 7 17.38 -9.25 -9.88
C ASN A 7 17.27 -9.10 -11.41
N GLN A 8 16.59 -10.05 -12.05
CA GLN A 8 16.34 -10.09 -13.48
C GLN A 8 14.86 -10.39 -13.74
N PRO A 9 14.24 -9.85 -14.81
CA PRO A 9 12.82 -10.07 -15.10
C PRO A 9 12.38 -11.53 -15.14
N ALA A 10 13.27 -12.45 -15.54
CA ALA A 10 12.99 -13.88 -15.55
C ALA A 10 12.59 -14.45 -14.17
N LEU A 11 12.96 -13.78 -13.07
CA LEU A 11 12.63 -14.20 -11.71
C LEU A 11 11.19 -13.88 -11.29
N TRP A 12 10.56 -12.85 -11.88
CA TRP A 12 9.27 -12.32 -11.39
C TRP A 12 8.24 -12.04 -12.47
N LYS A 13 8.61 -12.04 -13.77
CA LYS A 13 7.68 -11.73 -14.86
C LYS A 13 6.45 -12.65 -14.86
N ASP A 14 6.63 -13.92 -14.53
CA ASP A 14 5.58 -14.94 -14.55
C ASP A 14 4.76 -14.93 -13.24
N LEU A 15 5.19 -14.15 -12.24
CA LEU A 15 4.44 -13.90 -11.00
C LEU A 15 3.51 -12.68 -11.11
N LEU A 16 3.62 -11.89 -12.18
CA LEU A 16 2.75 -10.73 -12.38
C LEU A 16 1.31 -11.20 -12.67
N PRO A 17 0.30 -10.57 -12.07
CA PRO A 17 -1.08 -10.94 -12.30
C PRO A 17 -1.50 -10.64 -13.74
N HIS A 18 -2.16 -11.61 -14.38
CA HIS A 18 -2.79 -11.45 -15.68
C HIS A 18 -4.26 -11.05 -15.52
N LYS A 19 -4.71 -10.10 -16.35
CA LYS A 19 -6.11 -9.65 -16.36
C LYS A 19 -6.92 -10.53 -17.29
N GLU A 20 -7.98 -11.12 -16.75
CA GLU A 20 -8.90 -11.99 -17.48
C GLU A 20 -10.26 -11.33 -17.69
N ALA A 21 -10.96 -11.73 -18.75
CA ALA A 21 -12.32 -11.27 -19.01
C ALA A 21 -13.26 -11.70 -17.88
N GLY A 22 -14.13 -10.80 -17.43
CA GLY A 22 -15.07 -11.04 -16.34
C GLY A 22 -14.56 -10.70 -14.94
N GLN A 23 -13.27 -10.40 -14.79
CA GLN A 23 -12.74 -9.86 -13.54
C GLN A 23 -13.19 -8.41 -13.30
N HIS A 24 -13.40 -8.07 -12.04
CA HIS A 24 -13.72 -6.75 -11.54
C HIS A 24 -12.62 -6.20 -10.60
N LYS A 25 -12.81 -4.97 -10.13
CA LYS A 25 -11.83 -4.27 -9.29
C LYS A 25 -11.40 -5.04 -8.03
N TYR A 26 -12.26 -5.85 -7.42
CA TYR A 26 -11.90 -6.58 -6.21
C TYR A 26 -10.99 -7.80 -6.49
N ASP A 27 -10.97 -8.33 -7.72
CA ASP A 27 -10.03 -9.40 -8.11
C ASP A 27 -8.60 -8.89 -8.24
N HIS A 28 -8.45 -7.58 -8.36
CA HIS A 28 -7.17 -6.90 -8.51
C HIS A 28 -6.70 -6.25 -7.19
N GLY A 29 -7.31 -6.65 -6.07
CA GLY A 29 -6.96 -6.22 -4.73
C GLY A 29 -7.32 -4.78 -4.40
N HIS A 30 -7.12 -4.43 -3.13
CA HIS A 30 -7.34 -3.10 -2.59
C HIS A 30 -6.17 -2.73 -1.68
N ALA A 31 -5.42 -1.72 -2.08
CA ALA A 31 -4.35 -1.12 -1.29
C ALA A 31 -4.90 -0.02 -0.36
N LEU A 32 -4.72 -0.20 0.94
CA LEU A 32 -4.93 0.84 1.94
C LEU A 32 -3.59 1.50 2.27
N ILE A 33 -3.51 2.82 2.16
CA ILE A 33 -2.28 3.58 2.43
C ILE A 33 -2.59 4.61 3.52
N TYR A 34 -1.81 4.60 4.59
CA TYR A 34 -1.91 5.62 5.63
C TYR A 34 -1.15 6.86 5.17
N GLY A 35 -1.90 7.93 4.90
CA GLY A 35 -1.34 9.15 4.36
C GLY A 35 -0.49 9.89 5.40
N ALA A 36 0.64 10.41 4.95
CA ALA A 36 1.53 11.24 5.74
C ALA A 36 0.85 12.52 6.27
N PRO A 37 1.23 13.01 7.47
CA PRO A 37 0.66 14.21 8.09
C PRO A 37 1.28 15.51 7.58
N ALA A 38 2.38 15.45 6.84
CA ALA A 38 3.05 16.65 6.29
C ALA A 38 3.68 16.39 4.92
N LEU A 39 4.56 15.39 4.78
CA LEU A 39 5.30 15.13 3.54
C LEU A 39 4.46 14.34 2.52
N THR A 40 3.36 14.93 2.06
CA THR A 40 2.31 14.30 1.24
C THR A 40 2.78 13.76 -0.11
N GLY A 41 3.89 14.27 -0.65
CA GLY A 41 4.44 13.82 -1.93
C GLY A 41 4.81 12.34 -1.96
N ALA A 42 5.38 11.81 -0.87
CA ALA A 42 5.78 10.40 -0.78
C ALA A 42 4.56 9.46 -0.82
N THR A 43 3.52 9.76 -0.04
CA THR A 43 2.24 9.04 -0.10
C THR A 43 1.62 9.11 -1.51
N ASN A 44 1.66 10.27 -2.18
CA ASN A 44 1.11 10.41 -3.53
C ASN A 44 1.85 9.53 -4.56
N LEU A 45 3.19 9.49 -4.49
CA LEU A 45 3.99 8.61 -5.35
C LEU A 45 3.66 7.14 -5.12
N ALA A 46 3.53 6.70 -3.86
CA ALA A 46 3.17 5.34 -3.53
C ALA A 46 1.76 4.98 -4.03
N ALA A 47 0.76 5.82 -3.76
CA ALA A 47 -0.61 5.59 -4.20
C ALA A 47 -0.73 5.54 -5.73
N SER A 48 -0.03 6.45 -6.42
CA SER A 48 0.05 6.45 -7.88
C SER A 48 0.73 5.19 -8.42
N ALA A 49 1.78 4.70 -7.76
CA ALA A 49 2.45 3.46 -8.14
C ALA A 49 1.52 2.25 -8.02
N CYS A 50 0.78 2.11 -6.91
CA CYS A 50 -0.24 1.06 -6.74
C CYS A 50 -1.26 1.07 -7.88
N ALA A 51 -1.81 2.24 -8.20
CA ALA A 51 -2.76 2.35 -9.30
C ALA A 51 -2.13 1.98 -10.66
N ARG A 52 -0.89 2.43 -10.92
CA ARG A 52 -0.20 2.13 -12.19
C ARG A 52 0.14 0.66 -12.38
N VAL A 53 0.46 -0.07 -11.31
CA VAL A 53 0.72 -1.52 -11.41
C VAL A 53 -0.56 -2.36 -11.53
N GLY A 54 -1.72 -1.72 -11.42
CA GLY A 54 -3.01 -2.35 -11.71
C GLY A 54 -3.83 -2.77 -10.49
N THR A 55 -3.51 -2.27 -9.29
CA THR A 55 -4.38 -2.48 -8.12
C THR A 55 -5.80 -1.96 -8.41
N GLY A 56 -6.80 -2.77 -8.12
CA GLY A 56 -8.19 -2.45 -8.48
C GLY A 56 -8.81 -1.32 -7.66
N LEU A 57 -8.38 -1.17 -6.41
CA LEU A 57 -8.73 -0.03 -5.55
C LEU A 57 -7.51 0.48 -4.78
N VAL A 58 -7.37 1.81 -4.71
CA VAL A 58 -6.36 2.46 -3.87
C VAL A 58 -7.08 3.47 -2.99
N THR A 59 -6.97 3.28 -1.68
CA THR A 59 -7.49 4.23 -0.68
C THR A 59 -6.33 4.82 0.10
N VAL A 60 -6.30 6.14 0.21
CA VAL A 60 -5.44 6.87 1.13
C VAL A 60 -6.29 7.34 2.31
N LEU A 61 -5.99 6.83 3.51
CA LEU A 61 -6.52 7.36 4.77
C LEU A 61 -5.67 8.54 5.19
N SER A 62 -6.18 9.74 4.97
CA SER A 62 -5.48 10.99 5.28
C SER A 62 -5.96 11.57 6.60
N PRO A 63 -5.02 12.09 7.44
CA PRO A 63 -5.37 13.05 8.49
C PRO A 63 -6.15 14.24 7.96
N GLN A 64 -6.91 14.89 8.84
CA GLN A 64 -7.76 16.01 8.48
C GLN A 64 -6.96 17.19 7.92
N GLU A 65 -5.75 17.40 8.43
CA GLU A 65 -4.83 18.49 8.11
C GLU A 65 -4.34 18.41 6.66
N THR A 66 -4.11 17.20 6.14
CA THR A 66 -3.56 16.95 4.80
C THR A 66 -4.59 16.50 3.77
N LYS A 67 -5.83 16.22 4.19
CA LYS A 67 -6.87 15.64 3.31
C LYS A 67 -7.18 16.53 2.11
N GLY A 68 -7.24 17.83 2.32
CA GLY A 68 -7.47 18.80 1.24
C GLY A 68 -6.36 18.73 0.19
N ILE A 69 -5.10 18.68 0.64
CA ILE A 69 -3.94 18.58 -0.25
C ILE A 69 -4.01 17.31 -1.08
N TYR A 70 -4.21 16.15 -0.46
CA TYR A 70 -4.32 14.88 -1.18
C TYR A 70 -5.44 14.88 -2.21
N ARG A 71 -6.62 15.42 -1.87
CA ARG A 71 -7.75 15.53 -2.81
C ARG A 71 -7.45 16.45 -4.00
N CYS A 72 -6.60 17.46 -3.82
CA CYS A 72 -6.20 18.36 -4.89
C CYS A 72 -5.14 17.76 -5.82
N VAL A 73 -4.20 16.97 -5.30
CA VAL A 73 -3.01 16.52 -6.05
C VAL A 73 -3.11 15.09 -6.57
N MET A 74 -3.97 14.25 -5.99
CA MET A 74 -4.10 12.86 -6.40
C MET A 74 -5.03 12.71 -7.61
N PRO A 75 -4.72 11.78 -8.53
CA PRO A 75 -5.65 11.39 -9.58
C PRO A 75 -7.03 10.99 -9.03
N PRO A 76 -8.12 11.24 -9.78
CA PRO A 76 -9.49 11.06 -9.29
C PRO A 76 -9.88 9.60 -8.99
N HIS A 77 -9.10 8.63 -9.47
CA HIS A 77 -9.33 7.21 -9.21
C HIS A 77 -8.75 6.73 -7.87
N ILE A 78 -7.99 7.58 -7.16
CA ILE A 78 -7.49 7.29 -5.82
C ILE A 78 -8.50 7.83 -4.80
N LEU A 79 -8.96 6.97 -3.89
CA LEU A 79 -9.95 7.33 -2.89
C LEU A 79 -9.27 7.98 -1.68
N VAL A 80 -9.52 9.26 -1.44
CA VAL A 80 -9.00 9.97 -0.26
C VAL A 80 -10.08 10.11 0.81
N ARG A 81 -9.87 9.43 1.95
CA ARG A 81 -10.81 9.39 3.07
C ARG A 81 -10.13 9.87 4.35
N ASP A 82 -10.91 10.45 5.24
CA ASP A 82 -10.53 10.76 6.63
C ASP A 82 -10.74 9.59 7.57
N GLN A 83 -11.71 8.73 7.26
CA GLN A 83 -12.07 7.53 8.01
C GLN A 83 -12.42 6.39 7.04
N GLY A 84 -12.25 5.15 7.49
CA GLY A 84 -12.61 3.97 6.72
C GLY A 84 -12.53 2.71 7.58
N ASP A 85 -13.19 1.65 7.13
CA ASP A 85 -13.05 0.34 7.74
C ASP A 85 -11.69 -0.26 7.33
N GLU A 86 -10.72 -0.16 8.23
CA GLU A 86 -9.38 -0.73 8.05
C GLU A 86 -9.39 -2.27 8.08
N ASN A 87 -10.50 -2.88 8.51
CA ASN A 87 -10.70 -4.32 8.60
C ASN A 87 -11.62 -4.84 7.49
N ASP A 88 -11.90 -4.02 6.48
CA ASP A 88 -12.65 -4.46 5.30
C ASP A 88 -11.92 -5.66 4.68
N PRO A 89 -12.58 -6.84 4.58
CA PRO A 89 -11.93 -8.06 4.11
C PRO A 89 -11.49 -7.99 2.64
N ARG A 90 -11.86 -6.92 1.92
CA ARG A 90 -11.42 -6.65 0.55
C ARG A 90 -10.05 -5.97 0.51
N ILE A 91 -9.57 -5.40 1.61
CA ILE A 91 -8.22 -4.84 1.71
C ILE A 91 -7.22 -5.98 1.66
N THR A 92 -6.36 -5.96 0.65
CA THR A 92 -5.38 -7.02 0.41
C THR A 92 -3.96 -6.59 0.72
N ALA A 93 -3.73 -5.32 1.08
CA ALA A 93 -2.44 -4.80 1.50
C ALA A 93 -2.60 -3.47 2.25
N LYS A 94 -1.78 -3.26 3.29
CA LYS A 94 -1.72 -2.02 4.08
C LYS A 94 -0.32 -1.43 4.02
N LEU A 95 -0.17 -0.18 3.60
CA LEU A 95 1.11 0.53 3.49
C LEU A 95 1.22 1.67 4.51
N TYR A 96 2.30 1.64 5.28
CA TYR A 96 2.62 2.61 6.32
C TYR A 96 3.94 3.32 6.04
N GLY A 97 4.00 4.63 6.32
CA GLY A 97 5.25 5.36 6.48
C GLY A 97 5.75 6.29 5.36
N PRO A 98 5.33 6.19 4.07
CA PRO A 98 5.79 7.13 3.05
C PRO A 98 5.46 8.60 3.39
N GLY A 99 6.47 9.34 3.86
CA GLY A 99 6.36 10.76 4.24
C GLY A 99 5.96 11.00 5.70
N GLY A 100 5.91 9.95 6.52
CA GLY A 100 5.53 10.02 7.93
C GLY A 100 4.53 8.94 8.31
N ILE A 101 4.37 8.76 9.63
CA ILE A 101 3.42 7.82 10.20
C ILE A 101 2.27 8.55 10.89
N THR A 102 1.05 8.13 10.59
CA THR A 102 -0.18 8.65 11.21
C THR A 102 -0.93 7.57 11.98
N LYS A 103 -0.54 6.32 11.76
CA LYS A 103 -1.07 5.13 12.39
C LYS A 103 0.07 4.16 12.67
N THR A 104 0.22 3.75 13.92
CA THR A 104 1.07 2.60 14.26
C THR A 104 0.43 1.33 13.67
N PRO A 105 1.20 0.50 12.93
CA PRO A 105 0.72 -0.76 12.41
C PRO A 105 0.16 -1.65 13.52
N ASP A 106 -0.97 -2.30 13.23
CA ASP A 106 -1.56 -3.33 14.08
C ASP A 106 -1.37 -4.68 13.39
N TYR A 107 -0.58 -5.56 13.99
CA TYR A 107 -0.21 -6.86 13.45
C TYR A 107 -1.09 -8.00 13.98
N SER A 108 -2.22 -7.70 14.62
CA SER A 108 -3.18 -8.71 15.08
C SER A 108 -3.77 -9.53 13.93
N ASP A 109 -3.99 -8.89 12.79
CA ASP A 109 -4.31 -9.56 11.53
C ASP A 109 -3.02 -10.03 10.84
N GLN A 110 -2.81 -11.34 10.79
CA GLN A 110 -1.67 -11.95 10.10
C GLN A 110 -1.97 -12.35 8.66
N THR A 111 -3.20 -12.13 8.17
CA THR A 111 -3.63 -12.52 6.84
C THR A 111 -3.42 -11.42 5.81
N THR A 112 -3.62 -10.15 6.20
CA THR A 112 -3.35 -9.00 5.34
C THR A 112 -1.87 -8.63 5.40
N PRO A 113 -1.16 -8.55 4.26
CA PRO A 113 0.20 -8.03 4.22
C PRO A 113 0.31 -6.58 4.73
N HIS A 114 1.21 -6.35 5.69
CA HIS A 114 1.63 -5.03 6.15
C HIS A 114 2.96 -4.65 5.52
N ILE A 115 2.97 -3.60 4.69
CA ILE A 115 4.15 -3.04 4.06
C ILE A 115 4.60 -1.85 4.88
N LEU A 116 5.83 -1.92 5.38
CA LEU A 116 6.45 -0.87 6.20
C LEU A 116 7.55 -0.22 5.38
N ASP A 117 7.47 1.09 5.20
CA ASP A 117 8.48 1.87 4.49
C ASP A 117 8.83 3.14 5.27
N ALA A 118 10.02 3.69 5.01
CA ALA A 118 10.53 4.92 5.63
C ALA A 118 10.30 4.98 7.16
N ASP A 119 9.50 5.92 7.64
CA ASP A 119 9.28 6.14 9.07
C ASP A 119 8.56 4.97 9.77
N ALA A 120 7.86 4.12 9.01
CA ALA A 120 7.23 2.92 9.57
C ALA A 120 8.23 1.81 9.90
N LEU A 121 9.47 1.86 9.38
CA LEU A 121 10.53 0.90 9.73
C LEU A 121 10.93 0.98 11.21
N GLN A 122 10.60 2.08 11.90
CA GLN A 122 10.80 2.19 13.35
C GLN A 122 9.79 1.35 14.16
N ASN A 123 8.77 0.78 13.49
CA ASN A 123 7.66 0.04 14.09
C ASN A 123 7.64 -1.43 13.64
N LEU A 124 8.79 -2.00 13.24
CA LEU A 124 8.87 -3.39 12.78
C LEU A 124 8.32 -4.37 13.82
N PRO A 125 7.62 -5.44 13.39
CA PRO A 125 7.19 -6.51 14.29
C PRO A 125 8.42 -7.31 14.77
N SER A 126 8.23 -8.10 15.83
CA SER A 126 9.28 -8.97 16.35
C SER A 126 9.69 -10.09 15.38
N LYS A 127 8.85 -10.39 14.38
CA LYS A 127 9.10 -11.38 13.34
C LYS A 127 8.57 -10.86 12.00
N LEU A 128 9.42 -10.90 10.98
CA LEU A 128 9.04 -10.57 9.59
C LEU A 128 8.44 -11.79 8.89
N SER A 129 7.78 -11.55 7.76
CA SER A 129 7.28 -12.63 6.90
C SER A 129 8.43 -13.49 6.38
N PRO A 130 8.15 -14.75 5.99
CA PRO A 130 9.16 -15.58 5.36
C PRO A 130 9.79 -14.86 4.16
N ASN A 131 11.12 -14.90 4.04
CA ASN A 131 11.92 -14.28 2.98
C ASN A 131 12.14 -12.76 3.08
N PHE A 132 11.92 -12.15 4.25
CA PHE A 132 12.48 -10.84 4.63
C PHE A 132 13.72 -10.98 5.51
#